data_AF-A0A521IG13-F1
#
_entry.id   AF-A0A521IG13-F1
#
_cell.length_a   1.000
_cell.length_b   1.000
_cell.length_c   1.000
_cell.angle_alpha   90.00
_cell.angle_beta   90.00
_cell.angle_gamma   90.00
#
_symmetry.space_group_name_H-M   'P 1'
#
loop_
_entity.id
_entity.type
_entity.pdbx_description
1 polymer ?
#
loop_
_entity_poly.entity_id
_entity_poly.type
_entity_poly.pdbx_seq_one_letter_code
_entity_poly.pdbx_strand_id
1 'polypeptide(L)'
;MAAGLFASCTGKTASSVPEGMELVWFDEFETDGAPDASKWEYSTGGNGWGNAELQFYTDTRDNSIVKNGNLVITAKLDKGTWTSARLKTQYKGDWLYGYFEIRARLPEGIGTWPAVWMLPTHSSYGQWPRSGEIDIVEHV
;
A
#
# COMPACT_ATOMS: atom_id res chain seq x y z
N MET A 1 11.07 29.49 3.49
CA MET A 1 9.69 30.00 3.57
C MET A 1 8.96 29.65 2.30
N ALA A 2 8.07 28.65 2.37
CA ALA A 2 6.94 28.48 1.48
C ALA A 2 5.97 27.56 2.22
N ALA A 3 4.87 28.14 2.71
CA ALA A 3 3.77 27.41 3.33
C ALA A 3 2.69 27.24 2.25
N GLY A 4 2.39 25.99 1.90
CA GLY A 4 1.24 25.66 1.06
C GLY A 4 -0.03 25.71 1.90
N LEU A 5 -0.94 26.62 1.55
CA LEU A 5 -2.25 26.77 2.19
C LEU A 5 -3.22 25.78 1.53
N PHE A 6 -3.68 24.77 2.27
CA PHE A 6 -4.89 24.02 1.92
C PHE A 6 -6.03 24.45 2.85
N ALA A 7 -7.06 25.03 2.27
CA ALA A 7 -8.32 25.30 2.95
C ALA A 7 -9.15 24.01 2.95
N SER A 8 -9.52 23.52 4.13
CA SER A 8 -10.62 22.58 4.30
C SER A 8 -11.43 22.96 5.54
N CYS A 9 -12.75 22.86 5.40
CA CYS A 9 -13.76 23.36 6.32
C CYS A 9 -13.62 22.80 7.75
N THR A 10 -13.73 23.69 8.72
CA THR A 10 -14.08 23.46 10.15
C THR A 10 -13.80 22.07 10.70
N GLY A 11 -12.54 21.86 11.09
CA GLY A 11 -12.09 20.73 11.88
C GLY A 11 -10.58 20.63 11.74
N LYS A 12 -9.83 21.30 12.61
CA LYS A 12 -8.40 20.98 12.78
C LYS A 12 -8.34 19.56 13.34
N THR A 13 -8.33 18.55 12.48
CA THR A 13 -7.63 17.31 12.82
C THR A 13 -6.18 17.73 13.00
N ALA A 14 -5.70 17.67 14.24
CA ALA A 14 -4.29 17.89 14.51
C ALA A 14 -3.51 16.93 13.59
N SER A 15 -2.58 17.48 12.80
CA SER A 15 -1.65 16.65 12.05
C SER A 15 -0.92 15.77 13.05
N SER A 16 -1.07 14.44 12.95
CA SER A 16 -0.34 13.46 13.76
C SER A 16 1.14 13.37 13.36
N VAL A 17 1.53 14.07 12.30
CA VAL A 17 2.90 14.14 11.82
C VAL A 17 3.77 14.82 12.90
N PRO A 18 4.85 14.16 13.36
CA PRO A 18 5.79 14.74 14.32
C PRO A 18 6.37 16.06 13.85
N GLU A 19 6.64 16.96 14.80
CA GLU A 19 7.29 18.25 14.51
C GLU A 19 8.66 18.04 13.84
N GLY A 20 8.96 18.86 12.84
CA GLY A 20 10.23 18.78 12.09
C GLY A 20 10.24 17.77 10.94
N MET A 21 9.14 17.07 10.67
CA MET A 21 9.02 16.21 9.49
C MET A 21 8.65 17.02 8.24
N GLU A 22 9.21 16.62 7.10
CA GLU A 22 8.90 17.17 5.78
C GLU A 22 8.22 16.10 4.91
N LEU A 23 7.22 16.51 4.14
CA LEU A 23 6.55 15.62 3.17
C LEU A 23 7.46 15.42 1.95
N VAL A 24 8.06 14.24 1.84
CA VAL A 24 8.99 13.90 0.75
C VAL A 24 8.36 13.03 -0.35
N TRP A 25 7.24 12.36 -0.04
CA TRP A 25 6.52 11.52 -0.98
C TRP A 25 5.07 11.33 -0.50
N PHE A 26 4.14 11.25 -1.45
CA PHE A 26 2.74 10.97 -1.18
C PHE A 26 2.04 10.44 -2.43
N ASP A 27 0.89 9.78 -2.25
CA ASP A 27 -0.07 9.52 -3.31
C ASP A 27 -1.49 9.68 -2.76
N GLU A 28 -2.17 10.75 -3.16
CA GLU A 28 -3.56 11.03 -2.76
C GLU A 28 -4.58 10.34 -3.68
N PHE A 29 -4.12 9.58 -4.70
CA PHE A 29 -4.98 8.80 -5.60
C PHE A 29 -6.06 9.64 -6.33
N GLU A 30 -5.68 10.85 -6.76
CA GLU A 30 -6.60 11.84 -7.38
C GLU A 30 -6.96 11.53 -8.85
N THR A 31 -6.17 10.70 -9.53
CA THR A 31 -6.39 10.37 -10.95
C THR A 31 -7.03 9.01 -11.09
N ASP A 32 -8.30 8.99 -11.50
CA ASP A 32 -9.05 7.76 -11.76
C ASP A 32 -8.34 6.86 -12.80
N GLY A 33 -8.42 5.55 -12.57
CA GLY A 33 -7.88 4.52 -13.46
C GLY A 33 -6.77 3.71 -12.81
N ALA A 34 -5.63 3.64 -13.48
CA ALA A 34 -4.49 2.85 -13.01
C ALA A 34 -3.75 3.56 -11.86
N PRO A 35 -3.32 2.83 -10.80
CA PRO A 35 -2.29 3.33 -9.89
C PRO A 35 -1.08 3.85 -10.65
N ASP A 36 -0.54 4.99 -10.21
CA ASP A 36 0.54 5.70 -10.87
C ASP A 36 1.78 4.80 -11.00
N ALA A 37 2.12 4.42 -12.24
CA ALA A 37 3.23 3.52 -12.53
C ALA A 37 4.60 4.13 -12.21
N SER A 38 4.70 5.45 -11.99
CA SER A 38 5.93 6.08 -11.49
C SER A 38 6.14 5.81 -9.99
N LYS A 39 5.06 5.48 -9.25
CA LYS A 39 5.06 5.28 -7.80
C LYS A 39 4.88 3.81 -7.39
N TRP A 40 4.09 3.06 -8.15
CA TRP A 40 3.69 1.70 -7.81
C TRP A 40 4.09 0.68 -8.87
N GLU A 41 4.49 -0.51 -8.41
CA GLU A 41 4.68 -1.72 -9.21
C GLU A 41 3.83 -2.87 -8.65
N TYR A 42 3.42 -3.81 -9.51
CA TYR A 42 2.66 -5.00 -9.11
C TYR A 42 3.59 -6.17 -8.81
N SER A 43 3.27 -6.92 -7.75
CA SER A 43 3.80 -8.26 -7.53
C SER A 43 2.75 -9.28 -7.93
N THR A 44 2.86 -9.84 -9.13
CA THR A 44 1.88 -10.79 -9.68
C THR A 44 2.24 -12.24 -9.38
N GLY A 45 1.24 -13.10 -9.21
CA GLY A 45 1.43 -14.54 -9.00
C GLY A 45 0.57 -15.11 -7.87
N GLY A 46 0.53 -16.43 -7.76
CA GLY A 46 -0.30 -17.17 -6.80
C GLY A 46 0.39 -18.43 -6.28
N ASN A 47 1.68 -18.33 -5.93
CA ASN A 47 2.48 -19.44 -5.41
C ASN A 47 2.35 -19.62 -3.88
N GLY A 48 1.33 -18.99 -3.27
CA GLY A 48 1.11 -18.99 -1.83
C GLY A 48 1.92 -17.97 -1.03
N TRP A 49 2.84 -17.23 -1.66
CA TRP A 49 3.59 -16.09 -1.08
C TRP A 49 4.29 -16.36 0.27
N GLY A 50 4.59 -17.63 0.56
CA GLY A 50 5.21 -18.07 1.81
C GLY A 50 4.20 -18.47 2.91
N ASN A 51 2.90 -18.21 2.70
CA ASN A 51 1.86 -18.34 3.74
C ASN A 51 0.66 -19.20 3.31
N ALA A 52 0.81 -20.03 2.27
CA ALA A 52 -0.29 -20.81 1.68
C ALA A 52 -1.50 -19.96 1.25
N GLU A 53 -1.23 -18.72 0.84
CA GLU A 53 -2.23 -17.77 0.33
C GLU A 53 -2.93 -18.32 -0.92
N LEU A 54 -4.26 -18.15 -0.98
CA LEU A 54 -5.10 -18.75 -2.03
C LEU A 54 -5.22 -17.88 -3.29
N GLN A 55 -4.92 -16.59 -3.18
CA GLN A 55 -5.13 -15.64 -4.25
C GLN A 55 -3.99 -15.64 -5.27
N PHE A 56 -4.36 -15.40 -6.52
CA PHE A 56 -3.45 -14.97 -7.57
C PHE A 56 -3.47 -13.43 -7.64
N TYR A 57 -2.36 -12.79 -7.31
CA TYR A 57 -2.22 -11.35 -7.49
C TYR A 57 -2.12 -10.99 -8.98
N THR A 58 -2.91 -10.03 -9.41
CA THR A 58 -2.94 -9.53 -10.80
C THR A 58 -2.60 -8.04 -10.86
N ASP A 59 -2.36 -7.53 -12.07
CA ASP A 59 -2.25 -6.12 -12.41
C ASP A 59 -3.52 -5.59 -13.10
N THR A 60 -4.62 -6.32 -13.06
CA THR A 60 -5.88 -5.93 -13.73
C THR A 60 -6.62 -4.84 -12.96
N ARG A 61 -7.47 -4.08 -13.65
CA ARG A 61 -8.33 -3.05 -13.01
C ARG A 61 -9.48 -3.63 -12.20
N ASP A 62 -9.73 -4.92 -12.33
CA ASP A 62 -10.68 -5.65 -11.49
C ASP A 62 -10.18 -5.85 -10.05
N ASN A 63 -8.85 -5.92 -9.86
CA ASN A 63 -8.25 -6.13 -8.54
C ASN A 63 -7.62 -4.86 -7.95
N SER A 64 -7.25 -3.88 -8.77
CA SER A 64 -6.76 -2.59 -8.28
C SER A 64 -7.17 -1.46 -9.22
N ILE A 65 -7.88 -0.47 -8.69
CA ILE A 65 -8.28 0.72 -9.45
C ILE A 65 -8.24 1.94 -8.53
N VAL A 66 -7.72 3.05 -9.04
CA VAL A 66 -7.91 4.36 -8.42
C VAL A 66 -9.26 4.89 -8.84
N LYS A 67 -10.12 5.21 -7.88
CA LYS A 67 -11.42 5.84 -8.14
C LYS A 67 -11.85 6.71 -6.97
N ASN A 68 -12.38 7.89 -7.27
CA ASN A 68 -12.94 8.81 -6.27
C ASN A 68 -11.93 9.14 -5.14
N GLY A 69 -10.68 9.46 -5.48
CA GLY A 69 -9.65 9.83 -4.49
C GLY A 69 -9.15 8.67 -3.63
N ASN A 70 -9.31 7.42 -4.08
CA ASN A 70 -8.90 6.23 -3.33
C ASN A 70 -8.32 5.16 -4.23
N LEU A 71 -7.25 4.52 -3.79
CA LEU A 71 -6.86 3.20 -4.28
C LEU A 71 -7.81 2.14 -3.72
N VAL A 72 -8.46 1.39 -4.60
CA VAL A 72 -9.34 0.27 -4.23
C VAL A 72 -8.69 -1.03 -4.66
N ILE A 73 -8.21 -1.80 -3.68
CA ILE A 73 -7.77 -3.19 -3.87
C ILE A 73 -8.96 -4.11 -3.59
N THR A 74 -9.24 -4.99 -4.55
CA THR A 74 -10.38 -5.91 -4.49
C THR A 74 -9.90 -7.36 -4.56
N ALA A 75 -10.11 -8.09 -3.47
CA ALA A 75 -10.07 -9.55 -3.49
C ALA A 75 -11.41 -10.07 -4.02
N LYS A 76 -11.40 -10.95 -5.03
CA LYS A 76 -12.62 -11.56 -5.57
C LYS A 76 -12.39 -12.99 -6.05
N LEU A 77 -13.44 -13.80 -5.98
CA LEU A 77 -13.47 -15.11 -6.60
C LEU A 77 -13.84 -14.94 -8.08
N ASP A 78 -12.89 -15.16 -8.98
CA ASP A 78 -13.12 -15.18 -10.42
C ASP A 78 -12.95 -16.60 -10.96
N LYS A 79 -14.03 -17.18 -11.49
CA LYS A 79 -14.05 -18.53 -12.10
C LYS A 79 -13.38 -19.61 -11.23
N GLY A 80 -13.63 -19.57 -9.93
CA GLY A 80 -13.11 -20.55 -8.97
C GLY A 80 -11.68 -20.28 -8.47
N THR A 81 -11.06 -19.18 -8.89
CA THR A 81 -9.73 -18.74 -8.42
C THR A 81 -9.89 -17.42 -7.66
N TRP A 82 -9.33 -17.33 -6.46
CA TRP A 82 -9.24 -16.05 -5.76
C TRP A 82 -8.23 -15.17 -6.49
N THR A 83 -8.59 -13.91 -6.72
CA THR A 83 -7.72 -12.89 -7.32
C THR A 83 -7.66 -11.69 -6.41
N SER A 84 -6.53 -10.99 -6.38
CA SER A 84 -6.35 -9.75 -5.62
C SER A 84 -5.24 -8.90 -6.25
N ALA A 85 -4.80 -7.83 -5.59
CA ALA A 85 -3.64 -7.05 -6.00
C ALA A 85 -2.64 -6.88 -4.85
N ARG A 86 -1.35 -6.84 -5.19
CA ARG A 86 -0.23 -6.52 -4.30
C ARG A 86 0.64 -5.48 -4.99
N LEU A 87 0.67 -4.28 -4.42
CA LEU A 87 1.45 -3.17 -4.94
C LEU A 87 2.67 -2.92 -4.05
N LYS A 88 3.77 -2.46 -4.66
CA LYS A 88 5.01 -2.10 -3.96
C LYS A 88 5.61 -0.82 -4.53
N THR A 89 6.36 -0.10 -3.72
CA THR A 89 7.12 1.11 -4.12
C THR A 89 8.60 0.81 -4.38
N GLN A 90 9.04 -0.45 -4.31
CA GLN A 90 10.45 -0.84 -4.47
C GLN A 90 11.07 -0.21 -5.73
N TYR A 91 12.20 0.49 -5.58
CA TYR A 91 12.91 1.23 -6.64
C TYR A 91 12.14 2.42 -7.26
N LYS A 92 10.99 2.78 -6.70
CA LYS A 92 10.19 3.96 -7.06
C LYS A 92 10.12 4.97 -5.91
N GLY A 93 10.14 4.47 -4.68
CA GLY A 93 10.26 5.19 -3.43
C GLY A 93 10.73 4.21 -2.36
N ASP A 94 11.94 4.43 -1.87
CA ASP A 94 12.58 3.65 -0.82
C ASP A 94 13.13 4.64 0.22
N TRP A 95 12.82 4.44 1.50
CA TRP A 95 13.16 5.40 2.55
C TRP A 95 13.89 4.72 3.70
N LEU A 96 14.94 5.38 4.17
CA LEU A 96 15.56 5.06 5.45
C LEU A 96 15.14 6.13 6.46
N TYR A 97 14.43 5.68 7.49
CA TYR A 97 13.71 6.51 8.45
C TYR A 97 12.55 7.28 7.83
N GLY A 98 11.69 7.81 8.70
CA GLY A 98 10.55 8.62 8.28
C GLY A 98 9.34 8.41 9.17
N TYR A 99 8.33 9.22 8.92
CA TYR A 99 6.98 9.02 9.41
C TYR A 99 6.13 8.52 8.23
N PHE A 100 5.54 7.33 8.39
CA PHE A 100 4.71 6.70 7.37
C PHE A 100 3.26 6.73 7.84
N GLU A 101 2.39 7.38 7.07
CA GLU A 101 0.95 7.43 7.33
C GLU A 101 0.21 6.83 6.15
N ILE A 102 -0.70 5.90 6.45
CA ILE A 102 -1.57 5.27 5.46
C ILE A 102 -2.99 5.33 6.02
N ARG A 103 -3.88 5.99 5.30
CA ARG A 103 -5.30 6.05 5.63
C ARG A 103 -6.06 5.02 4.80
N ALA A 104 -6.50 3.94 5.44
CA ALA A 104 -7.19 2.85 4.77
C ALA A 104 -8.49 2.47 5.49
N ARG A 105 -9.47 1.98 4.72
CA ARG A 105 -10.60 1.22 5.24
C ARG A 105 -10.39 -0.25 4.88
N LEU A 106 -10.29 -1.11 5.89
CA LEU A 106 -10.02 -2.53 5.69
C LEU A 106 -11.29 -3.27 5.25
N PRO A 107 -11.16 -4.32 4.40
CA PRO A 107 -12.27 -5.21 4.11
C PRO A 107 -12.71 -5.99 5.36
N GLU A 108 -13.97 -6.42 5.35
CA GLU A 108 -14.51 -7.36 6.32
C GLU A 108 -14.69 -8.72 5.63
N GLY A 109 -14.50 -9.81 6.38
CA GLY A 109 -14.83 -11.16 5.93
C GLY A 109 -13.79 -12.21 6.32
N ILE A 110 -14.28 -13.39 6.68
CA ILE A 110 -13.44 -14.53 7.04
C ILE A 110 -12.51 -14.88 5.88
N GLY A 111 -11.22 -14.98 6.17
CA GLY A 111 -10.19 -15.32 5.19
C GLY A 111 -9.64 -14.12 4.40
N THR A 112 -10.13 -12.90 4.67
CA THR A 112 -9.45 -11.69 4.19
C THR A 112 -8.23 -11.41 5.07
N TRP A 113 -7.14 -10.97 4.44
CA TRP A 113 -5.92 -10.56 5.14
C TRP A 113 -5.34 -9.32 4.45
N PRO A 114 -5.93 -8.13 4.68
CA PRO A 114 -5.34 -6.88 4.22
C PRO A 114 -4.07 -6.58 5.04
N ALA A 115 -3.02 -6.14 4.34
CA ALA A 115 -1.76 -5.75 4.96
C ALA A 115 -1.20 -4.47 4.33
N VAL A 116 -0.60 -3.62 5.18
CA VAL A 116 0.26 -2.51 4.80
C VAL A 116 1.56 -2.69 5.56
N TRP A 117 2.65 -2.92 4.83
CA TRP A 117 3.89 -3.40 5.39
C TRP A 117 5.08 -2.99 4.51
N MET A 118 6.28 -3.18 5.04
CA MET A 118 7.52 -2.75 4.40
C MET A 118 8.55 -3.88 4.40
N LEU A 119 9.27 -3.98 3.29
CA LEU A 119 10.47 -4.81 3.14
C LEU A 119 11.69 -3.94 2.84
N PRO A 120 12.90 -4.40 3.19
CA PRO A 120 14.11 -3.74 2.77
C PRO A 120 14.28 -3.83 1.25
N THR A 121 14.69 -2.73 0.62
CA THR A 121 15.03 -2.71 -0.82
C THR A 121 16.13 -3.73 -1.15
N HIS A 122 17.08 -3.92 -0.23
CA HIS A 122 18.19 -4.87 -0.35
C HIS A 122 18.28 -5.81 0.86
N SER A 123 18.55 -7.09 0.60
CA SER A 123 18.76 -8.11 1.64
C SER A 123 20.18 -8.07 2.24
N SER A 124 20.60 -6.90 2.75
CA SER A 124 21.98 -6.63 3.20
C SER A 124 22.48 -7.55 4.34
N TYR A 125 21.58 -8.15 5.11
CA TYR A 125 21.90 -9.02 6.24
C TYR A 125 21.56 -10.49 5.98
N GLY A 126 21.21 -10.84 4.74
CA GLY A 126 20.77 -12.16 4.30
C GLY A 126 19.29 -12.22 3.95
N GLN A 127 18.85 -13.38 3.46
CA GLN A 127 17.46 -13.62 3.08
C GLN A 127 16.49 -13.38 4.24
N TRP A 128 15.22 -13.15 3.92
CA TRP A 128 14.15 -13.07 4.92
C TRP A 128 14.24 -14.25 5.91
N PRO A 129 14.13 -14.01 7.23
CA PRO A 129 13.76 -12.74 7.88
C PRO A 129 14.95 -11.83 8.25
N ARG A 130 16.18 -12.19 7.90
CA ARG A 130 17.39 -11.57 8.47
C ARG A 130 17.55 -10.08 8.15
N SER A 131 17.01 -9.62 7.03
CA SER A 131 17.07 -8.20 6.64
C SER A 131 15.88 -7.36 7.12
N GLY A 132 14.92 -7.98 7.82
CA GLY A 132 13.78 -7.31 8.45
C GLY A 132 12.51 -7.25 7.59
N GLU A 133 11.43 -6.93 8.29
CA GLU A 133 10.07 -6.69 7.82
C GLU A 133 9.40 -5.77 8.86
N ILE A 134 8.59 -4.82 8.40
CA ILE A 134 7.82 -3.94 9.29
C ILE A 134 6.36 -3.99 8.86
N ASP A 135 5.53 -4.62 9.68
CA ASP A 135 4.09 -4.69 9.49
C ASP A 135 3.42 -3.50 10.17
N ILE A 136 2.97 -2.52 9.38
CA ILE A 136 2.32 -1.30 9.90
C ILE A 136 0.88 -1.63 10.29
N VAL A 137 0.17 -2.36 9.44
CA VAL A 137 -1.19 -2.86 9.69
C VAL A 137 -1.34 -4.24 9.09
N GLU A 138 -1.87 -5.16 9.89
CA GLU A 138 -2.43 -6.44 9.46
C GLU A 138 -3.77 -6.66 10.16
N HIS A 139 -4.72 -7.28 9.46
CA HIS A 139 -6.03 -7.62 10.01
C HIS A 139 -6.54 -8.94 9.42
N VAL A 140 -7.27 -9.73 10.22
CA VAL A 140 -7.85 -11.03 9.85
C VAL A 140 -9.24 -11.22 10.44
#